data_AF-G8ZN14-F1
#
_entry.id   AF-G8ZN14-F1
#
_cell.length_a   1.000
_cell.length_b   1.000
_cell.length_c   1.000
_cell.angle_alpha   90.00
_cell.angle_beta   90.00
_cell.angle_gamma   90.00
#
_symmetry.space_group_name_H-M   'P 1'
#
loop_
_entity.id
_entity.type
_entity.pdbx_description
1 polymer ?
#
loop_
_entity_poly.entity_id
_entity_poly.type
_entity_poly.pdbx_seq_one_letter_code
_entity_poly.pdbx_strand_id
1 'polypeptide(L)'
;MSAKASTKSFQDCTETDVPGYNDCPSVLYQVNKAAAKKGRRNRIVTQVRDVSGNTTSSSLPPPAVPSRVKETYQEELSNTLTNEELLKRIEAMFKLSTSLSSKEFEFYKKKIDLNVAKSLDSESTRHMLAAFFEQWGDKSKCTNMLREWLASDITISSWCPAFLKIYENATIV
;
A
#
# COMPACT_ATOMS: atom_id res chain seq x y z
N MET A 1 11.66 58.77 -11.84
CA MET A 1 10.26 58.65 -11.39
C MET A 1 10.14 57.38 -10.57
N SER A 2 10.16 57.49 -9.24
CA SER A 2 10.15 56.34 -8.32
C SER A 2 8.72 55.93 -7.99
N ALA A 3 8.32 54.71 -8.36
CA ALA A 3 7.11 54.09 -7.87
C ALA A 3 7.29 53.74 -6.39
N LYS A 4 6.48 54.33 -5.51
CA LYS A 4 6.42 53.98 -4.09
C LYS A 4 5.76 52.60 -3.97
N ALA A 5 6.52 51.60 -3.53
CA ALA A 5 5.97 50.31 -3.13
C ALA A 5 5.20 50.52 -1.82
N SER A 6 3.87 50.50 -1.89
CA SER A 6 3.00 50.45 -0.72
C SER A 6 3.15 49.09 -0.06
N THR A 7 3.82 49.02 1.09
CA THR A 7 3.87 47.82 1.93
C THR A 7 2.46 47.52 2.45
N LYS A 8 1.73 46.64 1.77
CA LYS A 8 0.48 46.08 2.28
C LYS A 8 0.79 45.08 3.40
N SER A 9 0.03 45.12 4.48
CA SER A 9 0.11 44.13 5.56
C SER A 9 -0.30 42.75 5.02
N PHE A 10 0.44 41.71 5.37
CA PHE A 10 0.07 40.31 5.05
C PHE A 10 -1.22 39.86 5.74
N GLN A 11 -1.73 40.66 6.68
CA GLN A 11 -2.99 40.37 7.38
C GLN A 11 -4.23 40.74 6.56
N ASP A 12 -4.09 41.57 5.52
CA ASP A 12 -5.21 42.08 4.68
C ASP A 12 -5.10 41.64 3.20
N CYS A 13 -4.42 40.52 2.92
CA CYS A 13 -4.34 39.99 1.56
C CYS A 13 -5.58 39.13 1.24
N THR A 14 -6.27 39.45 0.14
CA THR A 14 -7.30 38.56 -0.42
C THR A 14 -6.66 37.47 -1.28
N GLU A 15 -7.40 36.39 -1.55
CA GLU A 15 -6.92 35.27 -2.37
C GLU A 15 -6.39 35.70 -3.75
N THR A 16 -6.96 36.75 -4.31
CA THR A 16 -6.58 37.35 -5.59
C THR A 16 -5.32 38.21 -5.53
N ASP A 17 -4.88 38.61 -4.33
CA ASP A 17 -3.67 39.42 -4.15
C ASP A 17 -2.39 38.56 -4.09
N VAL A 18 -2.50 37.23 -4.06
CA VAL A 18 -1.37 36.29 -4.01
C VAL A 18 -1.11 35.71 -5.41
N PRO A 19 -0.03 36.12 -6.09
CA PRO A 19 0.32 35.57 -7.40
C PRO A 19 0.53 34.04 -7.30
N GLY A 20 -0.11 33.28 -8.18
CA GLY A 20 -0.01 31.81 -8.19
C GLY A 20 -1.01 31.08 -7.28
N TYR A 21 -1.78 31.77 -6.42
CA TYR A 21 -2.75 31.10 -5.53
C TYR A 21 -3.88 30.40 -6.31
N ASN A 22 -4.24 30.92 -7.49
CA ASN A 22 -5.26 30.37 -8.38
C ASN A 22 -4.69 29.71 -9.66
N ASP A 23 -3.37 29.48 -9.74
CA ASP A 23 -2.72 28.86 -10.91
C ASP A 23 -2.72 27.31 -10.86
N CYS A 24 -3.50 26.71 -9.97
CA CYS A 24 -3.61 25.25 -9.90
C CYS A 24 -4.72 24.76 -10.83
N PRO A 25 -4.42 23.99 -11.89
CA PRO A 25 -5.45 23.48 -12.79
C PRO A 25 -6.43 22.57 -12.02
N SER A 26 -7.71 22.93 -12.01
CA SER A 26 -8.80 22.23 -11.30
C SER A 26 -9.19 20.89 -11.94
N VAL A 27 -8.22 20.16 -12.51
CA VAL A 27 -8.45 18.91 -13.24
C VAL A 27 -8.40 17.70 -12.30
N LEU A 28 -7.86 17.84 -11.08
CA LEU A 28 -7.66 16.72 -10.15
C LEU A 28 -8.78 16.51 -9.11
N TYR A 29 -9.74 17.43 -8.97
CA TYR A 29 -10.81 17.32 -7.97
C TYR A 29 -12.22 17.54 -8.55
N GLN A 30 -12.60 16.74 -9.53
CA GLN A 30 -14.00 16.30 -9.62
C GLN A 30 -14.13 14.90 -9.02
N VAL A 31 -13.90 14.82 -7.70
CA VAL A 31 -14.42 13.69 -6.93
C VAL A 31 -15.93 13.84 -6.95
N ASN A 32 -16.59 12.91 -7.64
CA ASN A 32 -18.04 12.78 -7.70
C ASN A 32 -18.65 12.93 -6.31
N LYS A 33 -19.15 14.11 -5.95
CA LYS A 33 -20.06 14.29 -4.82
C LYS A 33 -21.42 13.79 -5.25
N ALA A 34 -21.59 12.47 -5.23
CA ALA A 34 -22.91 11.88 -5.21
C ALA A 34 -23.56 12.21 -3.86
N ALA A 35 -24.45 13.20 -3.84
CA ALA A 35 -25.72 13.15 -3.10
C ALA A 35 -26.45 14.49 -3.21
N ALA A 36 -27.37 14.61 -4.16
CA ALA A 36 -28.66 15.23 -3.88
C ALA A 36 -29.63 15.06 -5.06
N LYS A 37 -30.68 14.27 -4.78
CA LYS A 37 -32.06 14.48 -5.23
C LYS A 37 -32.41 14.06 -6.66
N LYS A 38 -33.27 13.03 -6.70
CA LYS A 38 -34.45 12.91 -7.57
C LYS A 38 -34.83 14.23 -8.27
N GLY A 39 -34.95 14.20 -9.59
CA GLY A 39 -35.86 15.12 -10.27
C GLY A 39 -35.38 15.66 -11.61
N ARG A 40 -36.06 15.19 -12.66
CA ARG A 40 -36.33 15.86 -13.94
C ARG A 40 -35.16 16.09 -14.92
N ARG A 41 -35.31 15.42 -16.06
CA ARG A 41 -34.81 15.75 -17.41
C ARG A 41 -34.56 17.25 -17.59
N ASN A 42 -33.30 17.62 -17.80
CA ASN A 42 -32.95 18.74 -18.68
C ASN A 42 -32.00 18.20 -19.74
N ARG A 43 -32.50 18.12 -20.97
CA ARG A 43 -31.71 17.80 -22.17
C ARG A 43 -30.74 18.95 -22.39
N ILE A 44 -29.47 18.76 -22.04
CA ILE A 44 -28.41 19.70 -22.41
C ILE A 44 -28.04 19.38 -23.87
N VAL A 45 -28.53 20.19 -24.80
CA VAL A 45 -28.03 20.20 -26.17
C VAL A 45 -26.81 21.11 -26.19
N THR A 46 -25.63 20.54 -26.02
CA THR A 46 -24.38 21.23 -26.34
C THR A 46 -24.20 21.17 -27.85
N GLN A 47 -24.58 22.24 -28.56
CA GLN A 47 -24.07 22.44 -29.92
C GLN A 47 -22.60 22.83 -29.83
N VAL A 48 -21.72 21.81 -29.82
CA VAL A 48 -20.30 21.99 -30.04
C VAL A 48 -20.11 22.12 -31.55
N ARG A 49 -19.64 23.29 -32.00
CA ARG A 49 -19.25 23.50 -33.40
C ARG A 49 -17.80 23.02 -33.54
N ASP A 50 -17.60 21.96 -34.32
CA ASP A 50 -16.25 21.44 -34.61
C ASP A 50 -15.52 22.42 -35.53
N VAL A 51 -14.38 22.95 -35.06
CA VAL A 51 -13.54 23.91 -35.80
C VAL A 51 -12.32 23.21 -36.42
N SER A 52 -12.09 21.93 -36.10
CA SER A 52 -10.84 21.22 -36.44
C SER A 52 -11.06 19.96 -37.27
N GLY A 53 -12.31 19.63 -37.64
CA GLY A 53 -12.63 18.68 -38.72
C GLY A 53 -12.17 17.24 -38.49
N ASN A 54 -11.90 16.82 -37.25
CA ASN A 54 -11.36 15.49 -36.95
C ASN A 54 -12.28 14.64 -36.06
N THR A 55 -13.56 15.01 -35.89
CA THR A 55 -14.54 14.18 -35.17
C THR A 55 -15.33 13.28 -36.14
N THR A 56 -14.71 12.19 -36.62
CA THR A 56 -15.51 11.06 -37.08
C THR A 56 -16.14 10.41 -35.86
N SER A 57 -17.48 10.38 -35.80
CA SER A 57 -18.21 9.66 -34.76
C SER A 57 -17.78 8.19 -34.75
N SER A 58 -17.08 7.76 -33.69
CA SER A 58 -16.71 6.35 -33.52
C SER A 58 -17.99 5.52 -33.43
N SER A 59 -18.28 4.73 -34.47
CA SER A 59 -19.45 3.85 -34.57
C SER A 59 -19.33 2.57 -33.71
N LEU A 60 -18.18 2.35 -33.07
CA LEU A 60 -17.91 1.13 -32.34
C LEU A 60 -17.91 1.43 -30.83
N PRO A 61 -18.72 0.73 -30.03
CA PRO A 61 -18.63 0.83 -28.58
C PRO A 61 -17.21 0.39 -28.15
N PRO A 62 -16.63 1.03 -27.11
CA PRO A 62 -15.35 0.59 -26.57
C PRO A 62 -15.45 -0.88 -26.13
N PRO A 63 -14.40 -1.70 -26.34
CA PRO A 63 -14.41 -3.09 -25.93
C PRO A 63 -14.67 -3.17 -24.41
N ALA A 64 -15.56 -4.07 -24.02
CA ALA A 64 -15.84 -4.32 -22.60
C ALA A 64 -14.54 -4.78 -21.92
N VAL A 65 -14.00 -3.93 -21.04
CA VAL A 65 -12.92 -4.33 -20.14
C VAL A 65 -13.44 -5.48 -19.27
N PRO A 66 -12.77 -6.65 -19.26
CA PRO A 66 -13.16 -7.72 -18.36
C PRO A 66 -13.04 -7.18 -16.94
N SER A 67 -14.16 -7.14 -16.23
CA SER A 67 -14.18 -6.86 -14.80
C SER A 67 -13.22 -7.86 -14.16
N ARG A 68 -12.08 -7.38 -13.65
CA ARG A 68 -11.17 -8.19 -12.84
C ARG A 68 -12.03 -8.75 -11.72
N VAL A 69 -12.36 -10.03 -11.82
CA VAL A 69 -13.00 -10.78 -10.76
C VAL A 69 -12.07 -10.59 -9.57
N LYS A 70 -12.52 -9.86 -8.56
CA LYS A 70 -11.92 -9.98 -7.24
C LYS A 70 -12.22 -11.42 -6.87
N GLU A 71 -11.24 -12.30 -7.06
CA GLU A 71 -11.26 -13.60 -6.44
C GLU A 71 -11.41 -13.34 -4.94
N THR A 72 -12.62 -13.53 -4.46
CA THR A 72 -12.87 -13.75 -3.05
C THR A 72 -12.18 -15.07 -2.74
N TYR A 73 -10.92 -15.00 -2.30
CA TYR A 73 -10.23 -16.12 -1.67
C TYR A 73 -10.95 -16.40 -0.35
N GLN A 74 -12.06 -17.14 -0.42
CA GLN A 74 -12.58 -17.87 0.72
C GLN A 74 -12.30 -19.35 0.49
N GLU A 75 -11.54 -19.88 1.44
CA GLU A 75 -11.72 -21.22 1.97
C GLU A 75 -11.03 -22.36 1.19
N GLU A 76 -9.72 -22.47 1.40
CA GLU A 76 -9.22 -23.73 1.96
C GLU A 76 -8.63 -23.44 3.35
N LEU A 77 -9.30 -23.96 4.37
CA LEU A 77 -8.78 -24.11 5.73
C LEU A 77 -7.60 -25.10 5.70
N SER A 78 -6.47 -24.69 5.13
CA SER A 78 -5.22 -25.43 5.20
C SER A 78 -4.58 -25.11 6.54
N ASN A 79 -4.83 -25.97 7.54
CA ASN A 79 -4.12 -26.07 8.82
C ASN A 79 -3.59 -24.74 9.34
N THR A 80 -4.45 -23.92 9.96
CA THR A 80 -3.99 -22.74 10.70
C THR A 80 -3.07 -23.22 11.82
N LEU A 81 -1.76 -23.11 11.60
CA LEU A 81 -0.78 -23.40 12.63
C LEU A 81 -1.14 -22.59 13.87
N THR A 82 -1.14 -23.27 15.00
CA THR A 82 -1.40 -22.63 16.29
C THR A 82 -0.27 -21.64 16.61
N ASN A 83 -0.56 -20.64 17.45
CA ASN A 83 0.45 -19.66 17.88
C ASN A 83 1.71 -20.32 18.43
N GLU A 84 1.52 -21.39 19.21
CA GLU A 84 2.62 -22.14 19.81
C GLU A 84 3.48 -22.85 18.76
N GLU A 85 2.88 -23.40 17.71
CA GLU A 85 3.60 -24.03 16.61
C GLU A 85 4.39 -23.02 15.79
N LEU A 86 3.81 -21.84 15.51
CA LEU A 86 4.50 -20.76 14.82
C LEU A 86 5.70 -20.28 15.61
N LEU A 87 5.55 -20.08 16.94
CA LEU A 87 6.67 -19.72 17.81
C LEU A 87 7.76 -20.78 17.81
N LYS A 88 7.41 -22.07 17.90
CA LYS A 88 8.37 -23.18 17.80
C LYS A 88 9.13 -23.18 16.48
N ARG A 89 8.46 -22.88 15.35
CA ARG A 89 9.12 -22.78 14.04
C ARG A 89 10.08 -21.58 13.96
N ILE A 90 9.72 -20.45 14.56
CA ILE A 90 10.60 -19.28 14.67
C ILE A 90 11.83 -19.60 15.53
N GLU A 91 11.64 -20.29 16.65
CA GLU A 91 12.76 -20.74 17.47
C GLU A 91 13.66 -21.75 16.75
N ALA A 92 13.08 -22.65 15.94
CA ALA A 92 13.83 -23.58 15.11
C ALA A 92 14.69 -22.83 14.08
N MET A 93 14.15 -21.75 13.47
CA MET A 93 14.93 -20.88 12.60
C MET A 93 16.13 -20.26 13.32
N PHE A 94 15.97 -19.81 14.56
CA PHE A 94 17.07 -19.22 15.32
C PHE A 94 18.20 -20.20 15.67
N LYS A 95 17.96 -21.51 15.55
CA LYS A 95 18.98 -22.55 15.76
C LYS A 95 19.81 -22.83 14.50
N LEU A 96 19.40 -22.30 13.35
CA LEU A 96 20.17 -22.42 12.12
C LEU A 96 21.45 -21.61 12.22
N SER A 97 22.50 -22.07 11.54
CA SER A 97 23.73 -21.30 11.40
C SER A 97 23.42 -19.99 10.68
N THR A 98 23.98 -18.90 11.19
CA THR A 98 23.84 -17.57 10.58
C THR A 98 25.20 -17.00 10.26
N SER A 99 25.27 -16.20 9.19
CA SER A 99 26.46 -15.44 8.83
C SER A 99 26.60 -14.14 9.64
N LEU A 100 25.65 -13.83 10.53
CA LEU A 100 25.65 -12.60 11.33
C LEU A 100 26.61 -12.71 12.51
N SER A 101 27.16 -11.57 12.95
CA SER A 101 27.91 -11.55 14.20
C SER A 101 26.99 -11.86 15.38
N SER A 102 27.50 -12.47 16.45
CA SER A 102 26.69 -12.86 17.62
C SER A 102 25.94 -11.68 18.24
N LYS A 103 26.57 -10.50 18.29
CA LYS A 103 25.95 -9.28 18.82
C LYS A 103 24.78 -8.80 17.97
N GLU A 104 24.92 -8.82 16.65
CA GLU A 104 23.84 -8.40 15.74
C GLU A 104 22.69 -9.41 15.73
N PHE A 105 23.02 -10.70 15.75
CA PHE A 105 22.02 -11.76 15.84
C PHE A 105 21.17 -11.64 17.11
N GLU A 106 21.81 -11.47 18.27
CA GLU A 106 21.09 -11.27 19.55
C GLU A 106 20.21 -10.00 19.53
N PHE A 107 20.71 -8.92 18.95
CA PHE A 107 19.94 -7.67 18.81
C PHE A 107 18.66 -7.89 18.01
N TYR A 108 18.75 -8.54 16.84
CA TYR A 108 17.58 -8.81 15.99
C TYR A 108 16.67 -9.85 16.62
N LYS A 109 17.21 -10.92 17.21
CA LYS A 109 16.44 -11.94 17.92
C LYS A 109 15.60 -11.34 19.04
N LYS A 110 16.20 -10.50 19.89
CA LYS A 110 15.49 -9.79 20.96
C LYS A 110 14.35 -8.93 20.42
N LYS A 111 14.54 -8.28 19.28
CA LYS A 111 13.51 -7.46 18.63
C LYS A 111 12.31 -8.29 18.20
N ILE A 112 12.56 -9.49 17.67
CA ILE A 112 11.53 -10.43 17.24
C ILE A 112 10.80 -11.01 18.45
N ASP A 113 11.53 -11.52 19.44
CA ASP A 113 10.97 -12.13 20.66
C ASP A 113 10.00 -11.18 21.40
N LEU A 114 10.31 -9.88 21.44
CA LEU A 114 9.48 -8.87 22.12
C LEU A 114 8.16 -8.54 21.42
N ASN A 115 8.07 -8.73 20.09
CA ASN A 115 6.97 -8.21 19.27
C ASN A 115 6.16 -9.28 18.55
N VAL A 116 6.77 -10.44 18.24
CA VAL A 116 6.09 -11.51 17.49
C VAL A 116 4.91 -12.07 18.27
N ALA A 117 5.06 -12.35 19.57
CA ALA A 117 3.99 -12.92 20.37
C ALA A 117 2.70 -12.08 20.31
N LYS A 118 2.84 -10.75 20.38
CA LYS A 118 1.72 -9.80 20.25
C LYS A 118 1.16 -9.72 18.83
N SER A 119 2.01 -9.91 17.83
CA SER A 119 1.61 -9.84 16.42
C SER A 119 0.81 -11.07 15.99
N LEU A 120 1.03 -12.22 16.64
CA LEU A 120 0.31 -13.48 16.38
C LEU A 120 -1.15 -13.48 16.86
N ASP A 121 -1.57 -12.49 17.65
CA ASP A 121 -2.98 -12.29 17.99
C ASP A 121 -3.79 -11.96 16.72
N SER A 122 -3.16 -11.30 15.74
CA SER A 122 -3.75 -11.03 14.44
C SER A 122 -3.80 -12.28 13.57
N GLU A 123 -4.99 -12.59 13.05
CA GLU A 123 -5.21 -13.70 12.13
C GLU A 123 -4.43 -13.54 10.82
N SER A 124 -4.28 -12.32 10.31
CA SER A 124 -3.52 -12.05 9.08
C SER A 124 -2.05 -12.43 9.26
N THR A 125 -1.44 -12.07 10.39
CA THR A 125 -0.06 -12.39 10.73
C THR A 125 0.16 -13.90 10.82
N ARG A 126 -0.79 -14.62 11.44
CA ARG A 126 -0.71 -16.09 11.53
C ARG A 126 -0.72 -16.74 10.16
N HIS A 127 -1.64 -16.33 9.29
CA HIS A 127 -1.71 -16.86 7.93
C HIS A 127 -0.45 -16.57 7.12
N MET A 128 0.06 -15.34 7.20
CA MET A 128 1.29 -14.95 6.51
C MET A 128 2.50 -15.74 7.01
N LEU A 129 2.65 -15.91 8.34
CA LEU A 129 3.74 -16.72 8.88
C LEU A 129 3.59 -18.21 8.55
N ALA A 130 2.37 -18.75 8.57
CA ALA A 130 2.12 -20.14 8.19
C ALA A 130 2.53 -20.39 6.73
N ALA A 131 2.05 -19.56 5.80
CA ALA A 131 2.41 -19.64 4.38
C ALA A 131 3.92 -19.43 4.14
N PHE A 132 4.55 -18.54 4.91
CA PHE A 132 6.00 -18.35 4.85
C PHE A 132 6.76 -19.62 5.26
N PHE A 133 6.33 -20.32 6.31
CA PHE A 133 6.98 -21.57 6.74
C PHE A 133 6.66 -22.76 5.82
N GLU A 134 5.54 -22.76 5.10
CA GLU A 134 5.27 -23.76 4.06
C GLU A 134 6.24 -23.64 2.89
N GLN A 135 6.59 -22.41 2.52
CA GLN A 135 7.50 -22.12 1.41
C GLN A 135 8.98 -22.05 1.84
N TRP A 136 9.30 -22.42 3.08
CA TRP A 136 10.61 -22.20 3.71
C TRP A 136 11.82 -22.65 2.89
N GLY A 137 11.67 -23.68 2.05
CA GLY A 137 12.73 -24.20 1.17
C GLY A 137 13.12 -23.27 0.01
N ASP A 138 12.29 -22.29 -0.36
CA ASP A 138 12.57 -21.34 -1.44
C ASP A 138 12.89 -19.95 -0.90
N LYS A 139 14.20 -19.71 -0.71
CA LYS A 139 14.71 -18.44 -0.14
C LYS A 139 14.27 -17.21 -0.92
N SER A 140 14.17 -17.28 -2.25
CA SER A 140 13.77 -16.14 -3.07
C SER A 140 12.29 -15.81 -2.90
N LYS A 141 11.42 -16.82 -2.86
CA LYS A 141 9.99 -16.60 -2.64
C LYS A 141 9.70 -16.08 -1.24
N CYS A 142 10.30 -16.68 -0.22
CA CYS A 142 10.12 -16.25 1.17
C CYS A 142 10.59 -14.81 1.41
N THR A 143 11.75 -14.42 0.85
CA THR A 143 12.24 -13.03 0.96
C THR A 143 11.33 -12.04 0.26
N ASN A 144 10.85 -12.35 -0.95
CA ASN A 144 9.91 -11.49 -1.67
C ASN A 144 8.57 -11.38 -0.93
N MET A 145 8.04 -12.50 -0.44
CA MET A 145 6.80 -12.53 0.35
C MET A 145 6.90 -11.64 1.61
N LEU A 146 8.00 -11.72 2.35
CA LEU A 146 8.22 -10.86 3.52
C LEU A 146 8.32 -9.37 3.13
N ARG A 147 8.93 -9.04 1.98
CA ARG A 147 9.01 -7.66 1.47
C ARG A 147 7.67 -7.12 1.02
N GLU A 148 6.87 -7.93 0.32
CA GLU A 148 5.50 -7.58 -0.06
C GLU A 148 4.60 -7.41 1.17
N TRP A 149 4.77 -8.27 2.17
CA TRP A 149 4.06 -8.15 3.44
C TRP A 149 4.42 -6.86 4.16
N LEU A 150 5.72 -6.51 4.23
CA LEU A 150 6.19 -5.23 4.79
C LEU A 150 5.61 -4.00 4.07
N ALA A 151 5.41 -4.09 2.75
CA ALA A 151 4.82 -3.00 1.97
C ALA A 151 3.31 -2.86 2.21
N SER A 152 2.64 -3.97 2.52
CA SER A 152 1.19 -4.04 2.66
C SER A 152 0.71 -3.81 4.10
N ASP A 153 1.52 -4.18 5.09
CA ASP A 153 1.17 -4.15 6.50
C ASP A 153 2.25 -3.45 7.34
N ILE A 154 1.92 -2.25 7.82
CA ILE A 154 2.83 -1.45 8.65
C ILE A 154 2.92 -1.95 10.10
N THR A 155 1.97 -2.76 10.56
CA THR A 155 1.91 -3.19 11.98
C THR A 155 3.08 -4.11 12.35
N ILE A 156 3.63 -4.81 11.36
CA ILE A 156 4.77 -5.71 11.50
C ILE A 156 6.13 -5.03 11.31
N SER A 157 6.16 -3.74 10.98
CA SER A 157 7.40 -2.97 10.73
C SER A 157 8.39 -2.95 11.91
N SER A 158 7.87 -3.18 13.12
CA SER A 158 8.68 -3.21 14.35
C SER A 158 9.65 -4.40 14.39
N TRP A 159 9.29 -5.56 13.83
CA TRP A 159 10.07 -6.80 13.94
C TRP A 159 10.34 -7.49 12.61
N CYS A 160 9.49 -7.36 11.60
CA CYS A 160 9.65 -8.05 10.33
C CYS A 160 10.97 -7.71 9.59
N PRO A 161 11.51 -6.46 9.62
CA PRO A 161 12.82 -6.21 9.03
C PRO A 161 13.96 -6.96 9.73
N ALA A 162 13.86 -7.13 11.06
CA ALA A 162 14.81 -7.93 11.83
C ALA A 162 14.68 -9.42 11.49
N PHE A 163 13.45 -9.90 11.33
CA PHE A 163 13.14 -11.26 10.90
C PHE A 163 13.70 -11.57 9.51
N LEU A 164 13.44 -10.68 8.54
CA LEU A 164 13.99 -10.78 7.19
C LEU A 164 15.52 -10.79 7.21
N LYS A 165 16.15 -9.93 8.02
CA LYS A 165 17.61 -9.86 8.13
C LYS A 165 18.21 -11.17 8.63
N ILE A 166 17.62 -11.78 9.66
CA ILE A 166 18.05 -13.10 10.15
C ILE A 166 17.84 -14.16 9.07
N TYR A 167 16.68 -14.18 8.43
CA TYR A 167 16.35 -15.16 7.39
C TYR A 167 17.31 -15.10 6.18
N GLU A 168 17.60 -13.90 5.68
CA GLU A 168 18.54 -13.69 4.56
C GLU A 168 19.95 -14.19 4.89
N ASN A 169 20.36 -14.13 6.16
CA ASN A 169 21.69 -14.54 6.61
C ASN A 169 21.71 -15.94 7.22
N ALA A 170 20.56 -16.61 7.29
CA ALA A 170 20.47 -18.00 7.69
C ALA A 170 20.91 -18.89 6.52
N THR A 171 21.75 -19.88 6.83
CA THR A 171 22.13 -20.95 5.91
C THR A 171 21.04 -22.00 5.94
N ILE A 172 20.13 -21.92 4.97
CA ILE A 172 19.14 -22.97 4.68
C ILE A 172 19.91 -24.02 3.87
N VAL A 173 20.16 -25.18 4.48
CA VAL A 173 20.75 -26.36 3.81
C VAL A 173 19.63 -27.15 3.15
#